data_AF-A0AAV2QPF3-F1
#
_entry.id   AF-A0AAV2QPF3-F1
#
_cell.length_a   1.000
_cell.length_b   1.000
_cell.length_c   1.000
_cell.angle_alpha   90.00
_cell.angle_beta   90.00
_cell.angle_gamma   90.00
#
_symmetry.space_group_name_H-M   'P 1'
#
loop_
_entity.id
_entity.type
_entity.pdbx_description
1 polymer ?
#
loop_
_entity_poly.entity_id
_entity_poly.type
_entity_poly.pdbx_seq_one_letter_code
_entity_poly.pdbx_strand_id
1 'polypeptide(L)'
;GDGGVWLNAQGNGEKLVWQQYGTEISSMNRLWWPILPGKWYNKSHCLLLLSYRSNWKSHPNQPYITYPCSISHRTLCEDPGNLQFNNKDVFVSPNEKVQLYCGIGGDYSYCIWEKDTNIIKIEDVNRGLYRGISRPEKSSNNQCGIVLDQASIEDQGKWTCKVYRNGKVFMDSKNVTLTVNGISAPLCYSECGIEHDWVCGSDGISYQNPCQLDAYACEHPRENITIKHDTRCENIKE
;
A
#
# COMPACT_ATOMS: atom_id res chain seq x y z
N GLY A 1 -24.40 -13.13 -14.22
CA GLY A 1 -25.68 -13.83 -14.47
C GLY A 1 -26.68 -13.39 -13.42
N ASP A 2 -27.96 -13.33 -13.78
CA ASP A 2 -29.13 -13.10 -12.91
C ASP A 2 -29.48 -11.67 -12.42
N GLY A 3 -29.27 -10.68 -13.31
CA GLY A 3 -30.28 -9.64 -13.53
C GLY A 3 -30.11 -8.29 -12.83
N GLY A 4 -29.00 -8.01 -12.15
CA GLY A 4 -28.70 -6.68 -11.61
C GLY A 4 -27.20 -6.46 -11.42
N VAL A 5 -26.79 -5.23 -11.16
CA VAL A 5 -25.41 -4.87 -10.83
C VAL A 5 -25.31 -4.65 -9.32
N TRP A 6 -24.55 -5.51 -8.64
CA TRP A 6 -24.28 -5.33 -7.22
C TRP A 6 -23.39 -4.12 -7.01
N LEU A 7 -23.76 -3.28 -6.05
CA LEU A 7 -23.05 -2.08 -5.67
C LEU A 7 -22.34 -2.33 -4.34
N ASN A 8 -21.18 -1.71 -4.15
CA ASN A 8 -20.31 -1.89 -2.98
C ASN A 8 -20.89 -1.19 -1.74
N ALA A 9 -22.05 -1.66 -1.28
CA ALA A 9 -22.78 -1.14 -0.14
C ALA A 9 -23.54 -2.25 0.59
N GLN A 10 -23.53 -2.19 1.91
CA GLN A 10 -24.06 -3.22 2.80
C GLN A 10 -24.72 -2.60 4.02
N GLY A 11 -25.71 -3.31 4.59
CA GLY A 11 -26.32 -2.93 5.87
C GLY A 11 -25.35 -3.15 7.02
N ASN A 12 -25.35 -2.27 8.03
CA ASN A 12 -24.52 -2.46 9.24
C ASN A 12 -25.32 -2.85 10.49
N GLY A 13 -26.64 -3.03 10.36
CA GLY A 13 -27.61 -3.25 11.44
C GLY A 13 -28.54 -2.04 11.67
N GLU A 14 -28.09 -0.84 11.32
CA GLU A 14 -28.83 0.41 11.53
C GLU A 14 -29.11 1.15 10.23
N LYS A 15 -28.19 1.09 9.26
CA LYS A 15 -28.21 1.82 8.00
C LYS A 15 -27.48 1.09 6.88
N LEU A 16 -27.69 1.53 5.64
CA LEU A 16 -26.90 1.09 4.50
C LEU A 16 -25.70 2.02 4.29
N VAL A 17 -24.51 1.45 4.11
CA VAL A 17 -23.26 2.21 4.03
C VAL A 17 -22.49 1.82 2.77
N TRP A 18 -22.02 2.82 2.01
CA TRP A 18 -21.02 2.59 0.96
C TRP A 18 -19.74 2.06 1.59
N GLN A 19 -19.36 0.82 1.26
CA GLN A 19 -18.18 0.20 1.87
C GLN A 19 -16.88 0.92 1.46
N GLN A 20 -16.84 1.48 0.24
CA GLN A 20 -15.69 2.24 -0.26
C GLN A 20 -15.40 3.53 0.53
N TYR A 21 -16.43 4.18 1.08
CA TYR A 21 -16.32 5.53 1.65
C TYR A 21 -16.71 5.61 3.12
N GLY A 22 -17.29 4.55 3.69
CA GLY A 22 -17.86 4.57 5.05
C GLY A 22 -19.06 5.51 5.21
N THR A 23 -19.51 6.15 4.11
CA THR A 23 -20.61 7.12 4.12
C THR A 23 -21.94 6.42 4.04
N GLU A 24 -22.89 6.93 4.82
CA GLU A 24 -24.27 6.49 4.82
C GLU A 24 -24.97 6.78 3.49
N ILE A 25 -25.74 5.81 3.01
CA ILE A 25 -26.67 6.00 1.90
C ILE A 25 -27.98 6.47 2.49
N SER A 26 -28.38 7.69 2.15
CA SER A 26 -29.61 8.29 2.65
C SER A 26 -30.80 7.37 2.40
N SER A 27 -31.51 7.05 3.48
CA SER A 27 -32.78 6.31 3.47
C SER A 27 -33.92 7.08 2.82
N MET A 28 -33.73 8.38 2.54
CA MET A 28 -34.71 9.23 1.85
C MET A 28 -34.44 9.38 0.35
N ASN A 29 -33.47 8.64 -0.20
CA ASN A 29 -33.15 8.72 -1.63
C ASN A 29 -34.36 8.28 -2.48
N ARG A 30 -34.80 9.12 -3.41
CA ARG A 30 -35.95 8.83 -4.29
C ARG A 30 -35.71 7.65 -5.22
N LEU A 31 -34.47 7.18 -5.33
CA LEU A 31 -34.05 6.06 -6.16
C LEU A 31 -34.27 4.67 -5.52
N TRP A 32 -34.86 4.60 -4.33
CA TRP A 32 -35.14 3.36 -3.59
C TRP A 32 -36.42 2.64 -4.05
N TRP A 33 -36.32 1.33 -4.24
CA TRP A 33 -37.46 0.43 -4.44
C TRP A 33 -37.44 -0.71 -3.40
N PRO A 34 -38.54 -0.93 -2.65
CA PRO A 34 -39.74 -0.09 -2.52
C PRO A 34 -39.46 1.18 -1.69
N ILE A 35 -40.45 2.10 -1.60
CA ILE A 35 -40.41 3.43 -0.95
C ILE A 35 -39.92 3.42 0.52
N LEU A 36 -39.74 2.24 1.13
CA LEU A 36 -39.28 2.05 2.51
C LEU A 36 -37.97 1.25 2.57
N PRO A 37 -36.80 1.85 2.27
CA PRO A 37 -35.49 1.21 2.49
C PRO A 37 -35.19 0.95 3.98
N GLY A 38 -35.96 1.62 4.86
CA GLY A 38 -35.88 1.61 6.33
C GLY A 38 -35.93 0.29 7.09
N LYS A 39 -36.22 -0.86 6.44
CA LYS A 39 -36.55 -2.11 7.15
C LYS A 39 -35.54 -3.24 6.98
N TRP A 40 -34.53 -3.09 6.11
CA TRP A 40 -33.63 -4.20 5.74
C TRP A 40 -32.15 -3.81 5.82
N TYR A 41 -31.75 -3.16 6.90
CA TYR A 41 -30.34 -2.79 7.17
C TYR A 41 -29.55 -3.92 7.83
N ASN A 42 -30.00 -5.16 7.72
CA ASN A 42 -29.27 -6.28 8.28
C ASN A 42 -27.90 -6.42 7.58
N LYS A 43 -26.88 -6.84 8.32
CA LYS A 43 -25.55 -7.18 7.80
C LYS A 43 -25.60 -8.22 6.68
N SER A 44 -26.70 -8.95 6.53
CA SER A 44 -26.92 -9.90 5.44
C SER A 44 -27.47 -9.30 4.14
N HIS A 45 -27.65 -7.99 4.02
CA HIS A 45 -28.27 -7.34 2.86
C HIS A 45 -27.33 -6.35 2.16
N CYS A 46 -27.37 -6.40 0.83
CA CYS A 46 -26.46 -5.70 -0.06
C CYS A 46 -27.23 -4.91 -1.14
N LEU A 47 -26.62 -3.85 -1.67
CA LEU A 47 -27.28 -2.97 -2.64
C LEU A 47 -27.20 -3.53 -4.07
N LEU A 48 -28.33 -3.58 -4.76
CA LEU A 48 -28.45 -4.06 -6.13
C LEU A 48 -29.10 -2.99 -7.03
N LEU A 49 -28.44 -2.65 -8.13
CA LEU A 49 -28.98 -1.85 -9.22
C LEU A 49 -29.75 -2.75 -10.20
N LEU A 50 -31.01 -2.42 -10.47
CA LEU A 50 -31.95 -3.18 -11.30
C LEU A 50 -31.76 -2.98 -12.81
N SER A 51 -30.54 -2.78 -13.31
CA SER A 51 -30.27 -2.33 -14.69
C SER A 51 -30.70 -3.28 -15.81
N TYR A 52 -31.00 -4.55 -15.51
CA TYR A 52 -31.31 -5.59 -16.52
C TYR A 52 -32.64 -6.34 -16.27
N ARG A 53 -33.50 -5.87 -15.35
CA ARG A 53 -34.79 -6.54 -15.02
C ARG A 53 -36.01 -5.82 -15.62
N SER A 54 -37.11 -6.57 -15.77
CA SER A 54 -38.46 -6.01 -15.99
C SER A 54 -38.84 -4.97 -14.92
N ASN A 55 -38.33 -5.14 -13.69
CA ASN A 55 -38.56 -4.22 -12.57
C ASN A 55 -38.01 -2.80 -12.81
N TRP A 56 -36.91 -2.62 -13.55
CA TRP A 56 -36.44 -1.27 -13.92
C TRP A 56 -37.43 -0.58 -14.85
N LYS A 57 -38.05 -1.32 -15.78
CA LYS A 57 -39.08 -0.76 -16.65
C LYS A 57 -40.32 -0.33 -15.88
N SER A 58 -40.67 -1.03 -14.79
CA SER A 58 -41.80 -0.65 -13.94
C SER A 58 -41.46 0.45 -12.92
N HIS A 59 -40.18 0.60 -12.56
CA HIS A 59 -39.71 1.58 -11.57
C HIS A 59 -38.43 2.32 -12.03
N PRO A 60 -38.49 3.08 -13.15
CA PRO A 60 -37.30 3.71 -13.74
C PRO A 60 -36.68 4.80 -12.84
N ASN A 61 -37.49 5.41 -11.97
CA ASN A 61 -37.02 6.41 -11.01
C ASN A 61 -36.61 5.80 -9.67
N GLN A 62 -36.68 4.47 -9.51
CA GLN A 62 -36.36 3.74 -8.29
C GLN A 62 -35.55 2.47 -8.61
N PRO A 63 -34.31 2.61 -9.12
CA PRO A 63 -33.55 1.48 -9.63
C PRO A 63 -32.83 0.63 -8.57
N TYR A 64 -32.80 1.04 -7.31
CA TYR A 64 -32.03 0.34 -6.28
C TYR A 64 -32.91 -0.47 -5.33
N ILE A 65 -32.46 -1.68 -4.99
CA ILE A 65 -33.08 -2.51 -3.95
C ILE A 65 -31.99 -3.10 -3.04
N THR A 66 -32.33 -3.37 -1.78
CA THR A 66 -31.53 -4.22 -0.90
C THR A 66 -31.93 -5.69 -1.09
N TYR A 67 -30.95 -6.55 -1.31
CA TYR A 67 -31.18 -7.98 -1.51
C TYR A 67 -30.23 -8.80 -0.62
N PRO A 68 -30.65 -9.98 -0.10
CA PRO A 68 -29.76 -10.85 0.64
C PRO A 68 -28.48 -11.12 -0.15
N CYS A 69 -27.35 -10.95 0.52
CA CYS A 69 -26.04 -11.18 -0.07
C CYS A 69 -25.96 -12.66 -0.52
N SER A 70 -25.68 -12.91 -1.79
CA SER A 70 -25.65 -14.26 -2.37
C SER A 70 -24.33 -14.97 -2.04
N ILE A 71 -24.38 -16.27 -1.70
CA ILE A 71 -23.19 -17.08 -1.38
C ILE A 71 -22.19 -17.11 -2.55
N SER A 72 -22.68 -17.10 -3.80
CA SER A 72 -21.85 -17.08 -5.01
C SER A 72 -21.34 -15.69 -5.41
N HIS A 73 -21.92 -14.62 -4.86
CA HIS A 73 -21.53 -13.23 -5.10
C HIS A 73 -21.01 -12.53 -3.83
N ARG A 74 -20.60 -13.32 -2.81
CA ARG A 74 -19.98 -12.83 -1.57
C ARG A 74 -18.83 -11.85 -1.85
N THR A 75 -18.17 -11.92 -2.99
CA THR A 75 -17.06 -11.02 -3.35
C THR A 75 -17.40 -9.53 -3.40
N LEU A 76 -18.68 -9.14 -3.50
CA LEU A 76 -19.12 -7.73 -3.43
C LEU A 76 -19.83 -7.35 -2.13
N CYS A 77 -20.10 -8.34 -1.29
CA CYS A 77 -21.09 -8.28 -0.22
C CYS A 77 -20.56 -8.75 1.13
N GLU A 78 -19.57 -9.62 1.12
CA GLU A 78 -18.87 -10.19 2.24
C GLU A 78 -17.43 -10.39 1.80
N ASP A 79 -16.68 -9.32 1.85
CA ASP A 79 -15.47 -9.25 2.64
C ASP A 79 -14.85 -7.90 2.23
N PRO A 80 -14.94 -6.84 3.07
CA PRO A 80 -14.04 -5.70 2.89
C PRO A 80 -12.58 -6.16 2.86
N GLY A 81 -12.33 -7.41 3.26
CA GLY A 81 -11.03 -7.97 3.41
C GLY A 81 -10.46 -7.23 4.59
N ASN A 82 -10.81 -7.68 5.80
CA ASN A 82 -10.20 -7.07 6.96
C ASN A 82 -8.68 -7.11 6.74
N LEU A 83 -8.02 -5.95 6.73
CA LEU A 83 -6.57 -5.87 6.72
C LEU A 83 -6.04 -6.71 7.88
N GLN A 84 -5.51 -7.88 7.57
CA GLN A 84 -5.13 -8.87 8.56
C GLN A 84 -3.71 -8.60 9.07
N PHE A 85 -3.49 -7.51 9.81
CA PHE A 85 -2.13 -7.17 10.28
C PHE A 85 -2.01 -6.50 11.65
N ASN A 86 -0.82 -6.70 12.21
CA ASN A 86 -0.23 -5.98 13.34
C ASN A 86 -0.22 -4.47 13.10
N ASN A 87 -0.96 -3.70 13.90
CA ASN A 87 -1.05 -2.23 13.85
C ASN A 87 -0.08 -1.54 14.82
N LYS A 88 0.85 -2.30 15.38
CA LYS A 88 1.86 -1.75 16.28
C LYS A 88 2.85 -0.92 15.48
N ASP A 89 3.24 0.20 16.08
CA ASP A 89 4.38 0.97 15.61
C ASP A 89 5.61 0.06 15.56
N VAL A 90 6.40 0.27 14.53
CA VAL A 90 7.62 -0.50 14.29
C VAL A 90 8.79 0.33 14.82
N PHE A 91 9.58 -0.29 15.69
CA PHE A 91 10.80 0.27 16.22
C PHE A 91 11.96 -0.57 15.70
N VAL A 92 12.92 0.08 15.05
CA VAL A 92 14.03 -0.61 14.38
C VAL A 92 15.34 0.14 14.63
N SER A 93 16.47 -0.55 14.67
CA SER A 93 17.78 0.09 14.58
C SER A 93 18.15 0.41 13.12
N PRO A 94 19.04 1.37 12.86
CA PRO A 94 19.58 1.61 11.53
C PRO A 94 20.22 0.34 10.92
N ASN A 95 20.12 0.19 9.59
CA ASN A 95 20.62 -0.94 8.79
C ASN A 95 19.96 -2.31 9.05
N GLU A 96 18.98 -2.39 9.96
CA GLU A 96 18.19 -3.60 10.11
C GLU A 96 17.15 -3.74 8.99
N LYS A 97 16.84 -4.99 8.63
CA LYS A 97 15.74 -5.32 7.72
C LYS A 97 14.40 -5.14 8.42
N VAL A 98 13.49 -4.42 7.79
CA VAL A 98 12.15 -4.15 8.35
C VAL A 98 11.08 -4.68 7.43
N GLN A 99 10.19 -5.51 7.96
CA GLN A 99 9.01 -5.96 7.24
C GLN A 99 7.78 -5.13 7.64
N LEU A 100 7.26 -4.37 6.69
CA LEU A 100 5.99 -3.66 6.83
C LEU A 100 4.88 -4.51 6.24
N TYR A 101 3.95 -4.93 7.10
CA TYR A 101 2.94 -5.90 6.73
C TYR A 101 1.68 -5.25 6.12
N CYS A 102 1.26 -5.72 4.94
CA CYS A 102 0.02 -5.30 4.27
C CYS A 102 -0.51 -6.33 3.25
N GLY A 103 -1.82 -6.34 2.96
CA GLY A 103 -2.49 -7.38 2.16
C GLY A 103 -3.79 -7.92 2.77
N ILE A 104 -4.48 -8.79 2.06
CA ILE A 104 -5.72 -9.39 2.56
C ILE A 104 -5.67 -10.87 2.14
N GLY A 105 -6.38 -11.77 2.82
CA GLY A 105 -6.53 -13.15 2.36
C GLY A 105 -7.35 -13.26 1.08
N GLY A 106 -6.87 -13.95 0.05
CA GLY A 106 -7.54 -14.09 -1.26
C GLY A 106 -6.77 -13.55 -2.48
N ASP A 107 -7.49 -13.41 -3.60
CA ASP A 107 -6.97 -13.00 -4.93
C ASP A 107 -7.00 -11.45 -5.08
N TYR A 108 -5.83 -10.81 -5.17
CA TYR A 108 -5.67 -9.35 -5.23
C TYR A 108 -4.78 -8.94 -6.39
N SER A 109 -5.01 -7.73 -6.91
CA SER A 109 -4.42 -7.33 -8.19
C SER A 109 -3.28 -6.33 -8.08
N TYR A 110 -3.20 -5.50 -7.02
CA TYR A 110 -2.02 -4.68 -6.68
C TYR A 110 -2.28 -3.87 -5.41
N CYS A 111 -1.21 -3.32 -4.83
CA CYS A 111 -1.25 -2.45 -3.66
C CYS A 111 -0.36 -1.23 -3.84
N ILE A 112 -0.72 -0.15 -3.15
CA ILE A 112 0.01 1.12 -3.16
C ILE A 112 0.49 1.41 -1.75
N TRP A 113 1.78 1.65 -1.59
CA TRP A 113 2.36 2.26 -0.40
C TRP A 113 2.68 3.72 -0.67
N GLU A 114 2.32 4.57 0.29
CA GLU A 114 2.57 6.01 0.26
C GLU A 114 3.40 6.38 1.48
N LYS A 115 4.50 7.11 1.24
CA LYS A 115 5.32 7.75 2.26
C LYS A 115 5.68 9.14 1.77
N ASP A 116 5.23 10.17 2.46
CA ASP A 116 5.41 11.56 2.05
C ASP A 116 4.91 11.79 0.60
N THR A 117 5.81 12.06 -0.35
CA THR A 117 5.51 12.20 -1.79
C THR A 117 5.80 10.93 -2.60
N ASN A 118 6.43 9.93 -1.99
CA ASN A 118 6.83 8.69 -2.66
C ASN A 118 5.66 7.71 -2.73
N ILE A 119 5.43 7.18 -3.93
CA ILE A 119 4.38 6.21 -4.22
C ILE A 119 5.03 4.93 -4.74
N ILE A 120 4.82 3.84 -4.01
CA ILE A 120 5.38 2.53 -4.29
C ILE A 120 4.26 1.58 -4.68
N LYS A 121 4.31 1.07 -5.92
CA LYS A 121 3.36 0.06 -6.38
C LYS A 121 3.97 -1.33 -6.20
N ILE A 122 3.24 -2.24 -5.55
CA ILE A 122 3.79 -3.56 -5.20
C ILE A 122 4.01 -4.45 -6.43
N GLU A 123 3.20 -4.31 -7.48
CA GLU A 123 3.46 -4.95 -8.77
C GLU A 123 4.86 -4.62 -9.31
N ASP A 124 5.34 -3.39 -9.03
CA ASP A 124 6.62 -2.86 -9.47
C ASP A 124 7.77 -3.20 -8.50
N VAL A 125 7.51 -3.26 -7.19
CA VAL A 125 8.49 -3.74 -6.18
C VAL A 125 8.86 -5.20 -6.45
N ASN A 126 7.90 -6.02 -6.89
CA ASN A 126 8.18 -7.39 -7.31
C ASN A 126 9.15 -7.48 -8.52
N ARG A 127 9.39 -6.36 -9.22
CA ARG A 127 10.32 -6.25 -10.35
C ARG A 127 11.64 -5.56 -10.00
N GLY A 128 11.88 -5.25 -8.72
CA GLY A 128 13.14 -4.61 -8.27
C GLY A 128 13.29 -3.16 -8.71
N LEU A 129 12.20 -2.47 -9.03
CA LEU A 129 12.22 -1.08 -9.52
C LEU A 129 12.55 -0.04 -8.43
N TYR A 130 12.32 -0.38 -7.17
CA TYR A 130 12.58 0.50 -6.02
C TYR A 130 13.79 -0.01 -5.25
N ARG A 131 14.89 0.76 -5.26
CA ARG A 131 16.13 0.39 -4.56
C ARG A 131 15.90 0.30 -3.04
N GLY A 132 16.47 -0.73 -2.41
CA GLY A 132 16.36 -0.96 -0.96
C GLY A 132 15.00 -1.42 -0.46
N ILE A 133 14.07 -1.74 -1.38
CA ILE A 133 12.73 -2.25 -1.05
C ILE A 133 12.50 -3.57 -1.79
N SER A 134 12.18 -4.61 -1.03
CA SER A 134 11.99 -5.96 -1.55
C SER A 134 10.62 -6.55 -1.16
N ARG A 135 10.27 -7.68 -1.79
CA ARG A 135 9.02 -8.39 -1.53
C ARG A 135 9.06 -9.12 -0.18
N PRO A 136 7.92 -9.36 0.48
CA PRO A 136 7.87 -10.13 1.72
C PRO A 136 8.26 -11.59 1.54
N GLU A 137 8.93 -12.17 2.54
CA GLU A 137 9.31 -13.58 2.58
C GLU A 137 8.09 -14.51 2.73
N LYS A 138 7.07 -14.07 3.49
CA LYS A 138 5.79 -14.77 3.63
C LYS A 138 4.71 -14.01 2.87
N SER A 139 4.14 -14.66 1.86
CA SER A 139 3.08 -14.10 1.01
C SER A 139 1.67 -14.36 1.55
N SER A 140 1.48 -15.38 2.41
CA SER A 140 0.16 -15.69 2.96
C SER A 140 -0.37 -14.53 3.81
N ASN A 141 -1.49 -13.95 3.38
CA ASN A 141 -2.11 -12.77 3.99
C ASN A 141 -1.23 -11.54 4.05
N ASN A 142 -0.02 -11.51 3.47
CA ASN A 142 0.90 -10.36 3.43
C ASN A 142 1.41 -10.11 2.00
N GLN A 143 0.58 -10.41 1.00
CA GLN A 143 0.90 -10.30 -0.43
C GLN A 143 1.28 -8.87 -0.85
N CYS A 144 0.91 -7.87 -0.04
CA CYS A 144 1.14 -6.46 -0.30
C CYS A 144 2.11 -5.81 0.68
N GLY A 145 2.77 -6.58 1.54
CA GLY A 145 3.79 -6.04 2.41
C GLY A 145 5.00 -5.56 1.60
N ILE A 146 5.84 -4.77 2.24
CA ILE A 146 7.17 -4.43 1.74
C ILE A 146 8.20 -4.78 2.79
N VAL A 147 9.41 -5.07 2.33
CA VAL A 147 10.58 -5.22 3.18
C VAL A 147 11.53 -4.07 2.84
N LEU A 148 11.86 -3.25 3.83
CA LEU A 148 12.98 -2.32 3.73
C LEU A 148 14.23 -3.14 4.00
N ASP A 149 15.11 -3.24 3.00
CA ASP A 149 16.31 -4.08 3.09
C ASP A 149 17.29 -3.53 4.13
N GLN A 150 17.29 -2.21 4.31
CA GLN A 150 18.10 -1.48 5.28
C GLN A 150 17.31 -0.24 5.71
N ALA A 151 16.94 -0.18 6.99
CA ALA A 151 16.23 0.97 7.55
C ALA A 151 17.19 2.15 7.81
N SER A 152 16.78 3.35 7.40
CA SER A 152 17.51 4.60 7.65
C SER A 152 16.61 5.67 8.28
N ILE A 153 17.20 6.77 8.74
CA ILE A 153 16.45 7.90 9.30
C ILE A 153 15.43 8.45 8.29
N GLU A 154 15.72 8.35 7.00
CA GLU A 154 14.80 8.75 5.93
C GLU A 154 13.52 7.92 5.90
N ASP A 155 13.53 6.69 6.42
CA ASP A 155 12.36 5.83 6.47
C ASP A 155 11.39 6.16 7.59
N GLN A 156 11.85 6.97 8.54
CA GLN A 156 11.04 7.36 9.69
C GLN A 156 9.77 8.07 9.24
N GLY A 157 8.69 7.80 9.99
CA GLY A 157 7.42 8.48 9.82
C GLY A 157 6.30 7.54 9.42
N LYS A 158 5.27 8.13 8.80
CA LYS A 158 4.01 7.45 8.53
C LYS A 158 4.03 6.81 7.14
N TRP A 159 3.84 5.50 7.10
CA TRP A 159 3.65 4.73 5.88
C TRP A 159 2.18 4.34 5.76
N THR A 160 1.60 4.56 4.59
CA THR A 160 0.20 4.23 4.30
C THR A 160 0.13 3.15 3.24
N CYS A 161 -0.43 1.99 3.56
CA CYS A 161 -0.75 0.97 2.58
C CYS A 161 -2.22 1.07 2.16
N LYS A 162 -2.48 0.98 0.85
CA LYS A 162 -3.81 0.92 0.24
C LYS A 162 -3.92 -0.33 -0.62
N VAL A 163 -4.91 -1.18 -0.32
CA VAL A 163 -5.11 -2.46 -1.01
C VAL A 163 -6.20 -2.33 -2.07
N TYR A 164 -5.94 -2.84 -3.27
CA TYR A 164 -6.90 -2.83 -4.37
C TYR A 164 -7.17 -4.23 -4.92
N ARG A 165 -8.45 -4.53 -5.19
CA ARG A 165 -8.90 -5.75 -5.87
C ARG A 165 -9.24 -5.46 -7.33
N ASN A 166 -8.89 -6.36 -8.24
CA ASN A 166 -9.15 -6.28 -9.68
C ASN A 166 -8.69 -4.97 -10.35
N GLY A 167 -7.61 -4.37 -9.86
CA GLY A 167 -7.02 -3.20 -10.52
C GLY A 167 -7.72 -1.87 -10.23
N LYS A 168 -8.86 -1.87 -9.52
CA LYS A 168 -9.75 -0.68 -9.45
C LYS A 168 -10.51 -0.51 -8.15
N VAL A 169 -10.79 -1.60 -7.42
CA VAL A 169 -11.65 -1.54 -6.24
C VAL A 169 -10.78 -1.34 -5.01
N PHE A 170 -10.85 -0.16 -4.40
CA PHE A 170 -10.25 0.10 -3.10
C PHE A 170 -10.92 -0.81 -2.05
N MET A 171 -10.10 -1.60 -1.36
CA MET A 171 -10.56 -2.53 -0.33
C MET A 171 -10.46 -1.87 1.04
N ASP A 172 -9.24 -1.54 1.45
CA ASP A 172 -8.95 -1.00 2.78
C ASP A 172 -7.58 -0.30 2.77
N SER A 173 -7.32 0.50 3.81
CA SER A 173 -6.03 1.17 4.01
C SER A 173 -5.55 1.14 5.45
N LYS A 174 -4.23 1.16 5.63
CA LYS A 174 -3.63 1.19 6.96
C LYS A 174 -2.40 2.07 7.01
N ASN A 175 -2.27 2.75 8.14
CA ASN A 175 -1.10 3.51 8.50
C ASN A 175 -0.24 2.68 9.47
N VAL A 176 1.07 2.68 9.26
CA VAL A 176 2.07 2.19 10.20
C VAL A 176 3.11 3.27 10.43
N THR A 177 3.46 3.52 11.69
CA THR A 177 4.54 4.45 12.03
C THR A 177 5.81 3.65 12.18
N LEU A 178 6.83 4.01 11.39
CA LEU A 178 8.17 3.49 11.55
C LEU A 178 9.00 4.50 12.35
N THR A 179 9.55 4.06 13.47
CA THR A 179 10.49 4.81 14.29
C THR A 179 11.85 4.12 14.21
N VAL A 180 12.86 4.86 13.77
CA VAL A 180 14.23 4.35 13.77
C VAL A 180 14.87 4.80 15.09
N ASN A 181 15.07 3.86 16.00
CA ASN A 181 15.64 4.13 17.32
C ASN A 181 17.09 4.57 17.12
N GLY A 182 17.32 5.87 17.25
CA GLY A 182 18.64 6.49 17.18
C GLY A 182 19.53 6.19 18.40
N ILE A 183 19.65 4.91 18.82
CA ILE A 183 20.93 4.48 19.36
C ILE A 183 21.81 4.47 18.13
N SER A 184 22.63 5.53 18.00
CA SER A 184 23.43 5.87 16.84
C SER A 184 23.62 4.68 15.90
N ALA A 185 23.07 4.77 14.69
CA ALA A 185 23.76 4.19 13.53
C ALA A 185 25.26 4.44 13.76
N PRO A 186 26.17 3.49 13.52
CA PRO A 186 27.60 3.77 13.66
C PRO A 186 27.84 5.13 13.03
N LEU A 187 28.23 6.12 13.85
CA LEU A 187 28.27 7.52 13.42
C LEU A 187 29.04 7.53 12.11
N CYS A 188 28.35 7.84 11.01
CA CYS A 188 29.02 7.90 9.71
C CYS A 188 30.14 8.91 9.86
N TYR A 189 31.36 8.46 9.61
CA TYR A 189 32.53 9.25 9.90
C TYR A 189 32.54 10.47 8.99
N SER A 190 32.35 11.66 9.56
CA SER A 190 32.22 12.91 8.80
C SER A 190 33.52 13.71 8.72
N GLU A 191 34.57 13.31 9.44
CA GLU A 191 35.86 14.01 9.45
C GLU A 191 36.87 13.36 8.49
N CYS A 192 36.63 13.44 7.18
CA CYS A 192 37.63 13.00 6.21
C CYS A 192 38.76 14.02 6.03
N GLY A 193 40.00 13.53 5.92
CA GLY A 193 41.15 14.36 5.57
C GLY A 193 41.00 15.02 4.19
N ILE A 194 41.78 16.08 3.95
CA ILE A 194 41.80 16.81 2.67
C ILE A 194 42.68 16.13 1.60
N GLU A 195 42.98 14.85 1.75
CA GLU A 195 43.74 14.07 0.77
C GLU A 195 42.97 14.00 -0.54
N HIS A 196 43.67 14.17 -1.67
CA HIS A 196 43.10 14.21 -3.02
C HIS A 196 43.30 12.88 -3.75
N ASP A 197 43.00 11.79 -3.06
CA ASP A 197 43.08 10.42 -3.58
C ASP A 197 41.77 10.04 -4.27
N TRP A 198 41.50 10.72 -5.39
CA TRP A 198 40.21 10.63 -6.07
C TRP A 198 39.82 9.19 -6.41
N VAL A 199 38.57 8.84 -6.06
CA VAL A 199 37.96 7.55 -6.42
C VAL A 199 36.67 7.75 -7.20
N CYS A 200 36.34 6.79 -8.04
CA CYS A 200 35.07 6.71 -8.75
C CYS A 200 34.17 5.71 -8.06
N GLY A 201 33.00 6.13 -7.59
CA GLY A 201 32.00 5.25 -7.01
C GLY A 201 31.30 4.38 -8.06
N SER A 202 30.68 3.30 -7.60
CA SER A 202 29.83 2.43 -8.42
C SER A 202 28.58 3.14 -8.97
N ASP A 203 28.24 4.29 -8.39
CA ASP A 203 27.21 5.23 -8.80
C ASP A 203 27.65 6.18 -9.94
N GLY A 204 28.93 6.19 -10.30
CA GLY A 204 29.49 7.06 -11.34
C GLY A 204 29.85 8.47 -10.85
N ILE A 205 29.87 8.71 -9.53
CA ILE A 205 30.29 9.97 -8.93
C ILE A 205 31.75 9.88 -8.48
N SER A 206 32.51 10.98 -8.62
CA SER A 206 33.89 11.07 -8.13
C SER A 206 33.93 11.65 -6.71
N TYR A 207 34.61 10.96 -5.79
CA TYR A 207 34.81 11.39 -4.41
C TYR A 207 36.27 11.81 -4.21
N GLN A 208 36.53 12.80 -3.35
CA GLN A 208 37.90 13.35 -3.20
C GLN A 208 38.88 12.33 -2.64
N ASN A 209 38.39 11.39 -1.82
CA ASN A 209 39.15 10.28 -1.25
C ASN A 209 38.22 9.11 -0.87
N PRO A 210 38.78 7.91 -0.60
CA PRO A 210 38.02 6.75 -0.14
C PRO A 210 37.14 7.03 1.09
N CYS A 211 37.65 7.81 2.05
CA CYS A 211 36.90 8.16 3.25
C CYS A 211 35.58 8.89 2.93
N GLN A 212 35.60 9.85 2.00
CA GLN A 212 34.38 10.57 1.61
C GLN A 212 33.35 9.66 0.94
N LEU A 213 33.80 8.68 0.15
CA LEU A 213 32.91 7.67 -0.42
C LEU A 213 32.31 6.81 0.70
N ASP A 214 33.13 6.33 1.64
CA ASP A 214 32.67 5.50 2.76
C ASP A 214 31.68 6.25 3.67
N ALA A 215 31.93 7.54 3.92
CA ALA A 215 31.01 8.41 4.65
C ALA A 215 29.67 8.52 3.94
N TYR A 216 29.70 8.79 2.62
CA TYR A 216 28.49 8.87 1.80
C TYR A 216 27.74 7.53 1.75
N ALA A 217 28.45 6.42 1.54
CA ALA A 217 27.88 5.07 1.52
C ALA A 217 27.28 4.68 2.88
N CYS A 218 27.88 5.13 3.98
CA CYS A 218 27.32 4.95 5.32
C CYS A 218 26.02 5.73 5.51
N GLU A 219 25.95 6.98 5.02
CA GLU A 219 24.73 7.81 5.08
C GLU A 219 23.63 7.31 4.12
N HIS A 220 24.03 6.69 3.01
CA HIS A 220 23.14 6.21 1.94
C HIS A 220 23.27 4.70 1.74
N PRO A 221 23.00 3.88 2.77
CA PRO A 221 23.37 2.46 2.77
C PRO A 221 22.59 1.64 1.71
N ARG A 222 21.44 2.16 1.27
CA ARG A 222 20.61 1.62 0.17
C ARG A 222 21.25 1.71 -1.21
N GLU A 223 22.16 2.65 -1.41
CA GLU A 223 22.81 2.83 -2.69
C GLU A 223 23.92 1.80 -2.90
N ASN A 224 24.38 1.14 -1.82
CA ASN A 224 25.42 0.12 -1.82
C ASN A 224 26.63 0.57 -2.66
N ILE A 225 27.06 1.79 -2.41
CA ILE A 225 28.12 2.44 -3.17
C ILE A 225 29.45 1.85 -2.73
N THR A 226 30.24 1.46 -3.72
CA THR A 226 31.57 0.92 -3.53
C THR A 226 32.53 1.65 -4.44
N ILE A 227 33.81 1.68 -4.09
CA ILE A 227 34.84 2.14 -5.02
C ILE A 227 34.82 1.21 -6.25
N LYS A 228 34.64 1.81 -7.43
CA LYS A 228 34.71 1.13 -8.73
C LYS A 228 36.10 1.26 -9.33
N HIS A 229 36.73 2.43 -9.21
CA HIS A 229 38.08 2.71 -9.69
C HIS A 229 38.81 3.68 -8.76
N ASP A 230 40.13 3.50 -8.61
CA ASP A 230 41.03 4.36 -7.82
C ASP A 230 41.45 5.63 -8.59
N THR A 231 40.52 6.21 -9.35
CA THR A 231 40.69 7.46 -10.12
C THR A 231 39.35 8.18 -10.22
N ARG A 232 39.32 9.46 -10.65
CA ARG A 232 38.06 10.13 -11.00
C ARG A 232 37.34 9.38 -12.13
N CYS A 233 36.01 9.38 -12.09
CA CYS A 233 35.18 8.73 -13.12
C CYS A 233 35.46 9.27 -14.54
N GLU A 234 35.79 10.56 -14.66
CA GLU A 234 36.15 11.22 -15.93
C GLU A 234 37.48 10.72 -16.55
N ASN A 235 38.34 10.10 -15.74
CA ASN A 235 39.68 9.64 -16.16
C ASN A 235 39.70 8.15 -16.50
N ILE A 236 38.57 7.44 -16.37
CA ILE A 236 38.46 6.04 -16.75
C ILE A 236 38.56 5.97 -18.28
N LYS A 237 39.66 5.41 -18.77
CA LYS A 237 39.81 5.09 -20.21
C LYS A 237 39.14 3.75 -20.46
N GLU A 238 38.24 3.71 -21.44
CA GLU A 238 37.58 2.50 -21.95
C GLU A 238 38.58 1.44 -22.43
#